data_AF-A0A6V8P1P9-F1
#
_entry.id   AF-A0A6V8P1P9-F1
#
_cell.length_a   1.000
_cell.length_b   1.000
_cell.length_c   1.000
_cell.angle_alpha   90.00
_cell.angle_beta   90.00
_cell.angle_gamma   90.00
#
_symmetry.space_group_name_H-M   'P 1'
#
loop_
_entity.id
_entity.type
_entity.pdbx_description
1 polymer ?
#
loop_
_entity_poly.entity_id
_entity_poly.type
_entity_poly.pdbx_seq_one_letter_code
_entity_poly.pdbx_strand_id
1 'polypeptide(L)'
;MHRKGRNHISLISFDATNAASYGRILRDRNGYINSIVEDKDATEAQRKITEVNSGVDAIESRLLSLLKEIPLNIAKGEYYLTDIIGIAGNKGYKMN
;
A
#
# COMPACT_ATOMS: atom_id res chain seq x y z
N MET A 1 6.44 -9.06 13.64
CA MET A 1 6.68 -7.61 13.64
C MET A 1 5.42 -6.80 13.92
N HIS A 2 4.30 -7.07 13.24
CA HIS A 2 2.99 -6.40 13.44
C HIS A 2 2.58 -6.17 14.92
N ARG A 3 2.34 -7.24 15.69
CA ARG A 3 1.93 -7.15 17.11
C ARG A 3 2.98 -6.48 18.00
N LYS A 4 4.27 -6.81 17.79
CA LYS A 4 5.39 -6.26 18.59
C LYS A 4 5.57 -4.75 18.35
N GLY A 5 5.39 -4.30 17.11
CA GLY A 5 5.47 -2.89 16.72
C GLY A 5 4.24 -2.07 17.08
N ARG A 6 3.15 -2.73 17.51
CA ARG A 6 1.83 -2.10 17.75
C ARG A 6 1.37 -1.34 16.51
N ASN A 7 1.55 -1.95 15.34
CA ASN A 7 1.15 -1.39 14.05
C ASN A 7 -0.31 -1.76 13.79
N HIS A 8 -1.05 -0.84 13.19
CA HIS A 8 -2.43 -1.06 12.79
C HIS A 8 -2.51 -1.86 11.48
N ILE A 9 -1.55 -1.61 10.59
CA ILE A 9 -1.35 -2.34 9.34
C ILE A 9 0.13 -2.70 9.23
N SER A 10 0.42 -3.90 8.76
CA SER A 10 1.76 -4.31 8.34
C SER A 10 1.66 -4.92 6.97
N LEU A 11 2.57 -4.58 6.07
CA LEU A 11 2.68 -5.22 4.77
C LEU A 11 4.04 -5.91 4.61
N ILE A 12 4.08 -6.90 3.72
CA ILE A 12 5.35 -7.49 3.29
C ILE A 12 5.70 -6.85 1.95
N SER A 13 6.87 -6.21 1.88
CA SER A 13 7.48 -5.73 0.64
C SER A 13 8.77 -6.49 0.34
N PHE A 14 9.24 -6.38 -0.88
CA PHE A 14 10.54 -6.89 -1.30
C PHE A 14 11.09 -6.05 -2.46
N ASP A 15 12.41 -6.09 -2.64
CA ASP A 15 13.06 -5.50 -3.81
C ASP A 15 13.01 -6.47 -4.99
N ALA A 16 12.28 -6.08 -6.04
CA ALA A 16 12.16 -6.86 -7.26
C ALA A 16 13.24 -6.48 -8.28
N THR A 17 13.88 -7.49 -8.88
CA THR A 17 14.76 -7.28 -10.04
C THR A 17 13.99 -6.80 -11.28
N ASN A 18 12.72 -7.21 -11.38
CA ASN A 18 11.75 -6.68 -12.35
C ASN A 18 10.43 -6.40 -11.62
N ALA A 19 10.11 -5.11 -11.47
CA ALA A 19 8.93 -4.66 -10.76
C ALA A 19 7.65 -4.62 -11.62
N ALA A 20 7.71 -5.06 -12.89
CA ALA A 20 6.53 -5.10 -13.75
C ALA A 20 5.37 -5.87 -13.10
N SER A 21 4.16 -5.35 -13.27
CA SER A 21 2.91 -5.91 -12.71
C SER A 21 2.71 -5.80 -11.18
N TYR A 22 3.70 -5.34 -10.40
CA TYR A 22 3.55 -5.17 -8.96
C TYR A 22 3.21 -3.73 -8.56
N GLY A 23 2.42 -3.54 -7.49
CA GLY A 23 2.25 -2.23 -6.87
C GLY A 23 3.57 -1.72 -6.26
N ARG A 24 3.88 -0.43 -6.44
CA ARG A 24 5.09 0.22 -5.90
C ARG A 24 4.81 0.78 -4.52
N ILE A 25 5.70 0.51 -3.55
CA ILE A 25 5.61 1.10 -2.22
C ILE A 25 6.11 2.54 -2.29
N LEU A 26 5.23 3.51 -1.99
CA LEU A 26 5.60 4.90 -1.88
C LEU A 26 5.88 5.24 -0.42
N ARG A 27 7.13 5.62 -0.13
CA ARG A 27 7.55 6.07 1.19
C ARG A 27 7.60 7.59 1.28
N ASP A 28 7.30 8.12 2.46
CA ASP A 28 7.49 9.54 2.76
C ASP A 28 8.97 9.88 3.00
N ARG A 29 9.26 11.15 3.28
CA ARG A 29 10.64 11.64 3.52
C ARG A 29 11.29 11.04 4.78
N ASN A 30 10.50 10.49 5.69
CA ASN A 30 10.97 9.83 6.90
C ASN A 30 11.12 8.31 6.71
N GLY A 31 10.85 7.80 5.51
CA GLY A 31 10.90 6.38 5.17
C GLY A 31 9.67 5.58 5.60
N TYR A 32 8.60 6.23 6.07
CA TYR A 32 7.36 5.54 6.41
C TYR A 32 6.54 5.26 5.16
N ILE A 33 5.79 4.15 5.17
CA ILE A 33 4.86 3.82 4.09
C ILE A 33 3.78 4.90 4.05
N ASN A 34 3.56 5.47 2.87
CA ASN A 34 2.53 6.46 2.61
C ASN A 34 1.38 5.83 1.82
N SER A 35 1.67 5.19 0.70
CA SER A 35 0.68 4.59 -0.20
C SER A 35 1.30 3.52 -1.09
N ILE A 36 0.46 2.82 -1.85
CA ILE A 36 0.87 1.90 -2.91
C ILE A 36 0.28 2.41 -4.21
N VAL A 37 1.06 2.41 -5.29
CA VAL A 37 0.57 2.70 -6.64
C VAL A 37 0.69 1.47 -7.51
N GLU A 38 -0.42 1.01 -8.09
CA GLU A 38 -0.43 -0.16 -8.97
C GLU A 38 0.39 0.09 -10.24
N ASP A 39 1.04 -0.96 -10.78
CA ASP A 39 1.93 -0.80 -11.94
C ASP A 39 1.24 -0.12 -13.12
N LYS A 40 -0.05 -0.41 -13.34
CA LYS A 40 -0.85 0.17 -14.44
C LYS A 40 -1.06 1.67 -14.29
N ASP A 41 -1.12 2.17 -13.05
CA ASP A 41 -1.39 3.58 -12.72
C ASP A 41 -0.11 4.35 -12.36
N ALA A 42 1.02 3.64 -12.24
CA ALA A 42 2.31 4.23 -11.93
C ALA A 42 2.83 5.10 -13.08
N THR A 43 3.25 6.31 -12.73
CA THR A 43 4.04 7.20 -13.60
C THR A 43 5.38 6.58 -13.96
N GLU A 44 6.04 7.08 -15.02
CA GLU A 44 7.38 6.63 -15.41
C GLU A 44 8.40 6.74 -14.27
N ALA A 45 8.29 7.79 -13.45
CA ALA A 45 9.15 7.97 -12.28
C ALA A 45 8.87 6.90 -11.20
N GLN A 46 7.60 6.64 -10.89
CA GLN A 46 7.21 5.62 -9.91
C GLN A 46 7.57 4.21 -10.38
N ARG A 47 7.50 3.92 -11.69
CA ARG A 47 7.87 2.61 -12.24
C ARG A 47 9.33 2.22 -11.99
N LYS A 48 10.21 3.19 -11.70
CA LYS A 48 11.61 2.97 -11.32
C LYS A 48 11.80 2.50 -9.87
N ILE A 49 10.76 2.58 -9.04
CA ILE A 49 10.80 2.05 -7.68
C ILE A 49 10.87 0.53 -7.75
N THR A 50 11.85 -0.06 -7.06
CA THR A 50 12.09 -1.52 -7.00
C THR A 50 11.44 -2.18 -5.80
N GLU A 51 11.14 -1.41 -4.75
CA GLU A 51 10.38 -1.92 -3.61
C GLU A 51 8.91 -2.08 -4.00
N VAL A 52 8.45 -3.32 -3.96
CA VAL A 52 7.11 -3.70 -4.42
C VAL A 52 6.27 -4.34 -3.34
N ASN A 53 4.95 -4.24 -3.48
CA ASN A 53 3.98 -4.92 -2.64
C ASN A 53 3.95 -6.43 -2.95
N SER A 54 4.06 -7.27 -1.93
CA SER A 54 3.88 -8.73 -2.07
C SER A 54 2.42 -9.17 -2.13
N GLY A 55 1.48 -8.30 -1.76
CA GLY A 55 0.07 -8.65 -1.61
C GLY A 55 -0.26 -9.37 -0.29
N VAL A 56 0.68 -9.40 0.66
CA VAL A 56 0.48 -10.00 1.99
C VAL A 56 0.44 -8.91 3.05
N ASP A 57 -0.73 -8.73 3.65
CA ASP A 57 -1.00 -7.73 4.68
C ASP A 57 -1.50 -8.36 5.98
N ALA A 58 -1.13 -7.76 7.12
CA ALA A 58 -1.74 -7.99 8.42
C ALA A 58 -2.41 -6.70 8.87
N ILE A 59 -3.75 -6.74 9.01
CA ILE A 59 -4.58 -5.58 9.32
C ILE A 59 -5.35 -5.85 10.61
N GLU A 60 -5.35 -4.91 11.54
CA GLU A 60 -6.22 -4.98 12.70
C GLU A 60 -7.69 -4.95 12.25
N SER A 61 -8.49 -5.92 12.71
CA SER A 61 -9.88 -6.10 12.25
C SER A 61 -10.76 -4.85 12.38
N ARG A 62 -10.50 -3.99 13.38
CA ARG A 62 -11.22 -2.72 13.57
C ARG A 62 -11.03 -1.71 12.43
N LEU A 63 -9.98 -1.88 11.61
CA LEU A 63 -9.72 -1.05 10.43
C LEU A 63 -10.41 -1.57 9.16
N LEU A 64 -11.05 -2.74 9.18
CA LEU A 64 -11.75 -3.26 7.98
C LEU A 64 -12.92 -2.36 7.54
N SER A 65 -13.42 -1.48 8.41
CA SER A 65 -14.40 -0.45 8.02
C SER A 65 -13.85 0.51 6.96
N LEU A 66 -12.53 0.69 6.86
CA LEU A 66 -11.87 1.53 5.86
C LEU A 66 -12.06 1.01 4.43
N LEU A 67 -12.40 -0.28 4.25
CA LEU A 67 -12.71 -0.84 2.92
C LEU A 67 -13.85 -0.10 2.22
N LYS A 68 -14.77 0.50 2.99
CA LYS A 68 -15.89 1.29 2.44
C LYS A 68 -15.45 2.63 1.84
N GLU A 69 -14.24 3.08 2.17
CA GLU A 69 -13.67 4.34 1.68
C GLU A 69 -12.81 4.13 0.44
N ILE A 70 -12.57 2.88 0.01
CA ILE A 70 -11.83 2.57 -1.20
C ILE A 70 -12.65 3.02 -2.42
N PRO A 71 -12.14 3.95 -3.24
CA PRO A 71 -12.86 4.41 -4.42
C PRO A 71 -12.84 3.34 -5.51
N LEU A 72 -13.86 3.36 -6.37
CA LEU A 72 -13.82 2.59 -7.62
C LEU A 72 -12.79 3.24 -8.56
N ASN A 73 -11.80 2.47 -9.02
CA ASN A 73 -10.95 2.91 -10.11
C ASN A 73 -11.75 2.84 -11.42
N ILE A 74 -12.26 3.98 -11.87
CA ILE A 74 -13.15 4.08 -13.05
C ILE A 74 -12.45 3.58 -14.33
N ALA A 75 -11.14 3.77 -14.45
CA ALA A 75 -10.41 3.36 -15.64
C ALA A 75 -10.34 1.82 -15.80
N LYS A 76 -10.52 1.06 -14.72
CA LYS A 76 -10.41 -0.41 -14.68
C LYS A 76 -11.68 -1.11 -14.22
N GLY A 77 -12.58 -0.42 -13.54
CA GLY A 77 -13.77 -1.00 -12.92
C GLY A 77 -13.46 -1.84 -11.68
N GLU A 78 -12.35 -1.56 -10.99
CA GLU A 78 -11.85 -2.36 -9.85
C GLU A 78 -11.73 -1.52 -8.59
N TYR A 79 -11.85 -2.16 -7.42
CA TYR A 79 -11.46 -1.59 -6.13
C TYR A 79 -10.09 -2.14 -5.75
N TYR A 80 -9.10 -1.27 -5.55
CA TYR A 80 -7.79 -1.71 -5.13
C TYR A 80 -7.70 -1.78 -3.62
N LEU A 81 -7.55 -3.01 -3.10
CA LEU A 81 -7.31 -3.21 -1.67
C LEU A 81 -6.11 -2.38 -1.17
N THR A 82 -5.11 -2.18 -2.03
CA THR A 82 -3.90 -1.40 -1.75
C THR A 82 -4.17 0.07 -1.42
N ASP A 83 -5.31 0.64 -1.84
CA ASP A 83 -5.73 2.00 -1.47
C ASP A 83 -6.01 2.14 0.03
N ILE A 84 -6.26 1.04 0.75
CA ILE A 84 -6.43 1.05 2.21
C ILE A 84 -5.19 1.62 2.91
N ILE A 85 -4.00 1.48 2.33
CA ILE A 85 -2.73 1.99 2.88
C ILE A 85 -2.74 3.52 2.88
N GLY A 86 -3.11 4.14 1.76
CA GLY A 86 -3.22 5.60 1.65
C GLY A 86 -4.31 6.17 2.55
N ILE A 87 -5.48 5.50 2.59
CA ILE A 87 -6.59 5.87 3.48
C ILE A 87 -6.16 5.80 4.95
N ALA A 88 -5.45 4.72 5.33
CA ALA A 88 -5.00 4.53 6.69
C ALA A 88 -3.90 5.54 7.10
N GLY A 89 -2.97 5.83 6.19
CA GLY A 89 -1.93 6.85 6.37
C GLY A 89 -2.53 8.24 6.59
N ASN A 90 -3.52 8.63 5.78
CA ASN A 90 -4.23 9.91 5.92
C ASN A 90 -4.97 10.05 7.26
N LYS A 91 -5.38 8.93 7.87
CA LYS A 91 -6.04 8.89 9.19
C LYS A 91 -5.04 8.77 10.35
N GLY A 92 -3.73 8.74 10.08
CA GLY A 92 -2.68 8.68 11.09
C GLY A 92 -2.50 7.30 11.72
N TYR A 93 -2.99 6.23 11.08
CA TYR A 93 -2.74 4.88 11.58
C TYR A 93 -1.26 4.51 11.39
N LYS A 94 -0.68 3.90 12.43
CA LYS A 94 0.69 3.39 12.38
C LYS A 94 0.81 2.20 11.43
N MET A 95 1.67 2.30 10.43
CA MET A 95 1.92 1.27 9.43
C MET A 95 3.40 0.89 9.39
N ASN A 96 3.72 -0.32 8.92
CA ASN A 96 5.11 -0.75 8.74
C ASN A 96 5.30 -1.78 7.63
#